data_AF-F5YH56-F1
#
_entry.id   AF-F5YH56-F1
#
_cell.length_a   1.000
_cell.length_b   1.000
_cell.length_c   1.000
_cell.angle_alpha   90.00
_cell.angle_beta   90.00
_cell.angle_gamma   90.00
#
_symmetry.space_group_name_H-M   'P 1'
#
loop_
_entity.id
_entity.type
_entity.pdbx_description
1 polymer ?
#
loop_
_entity_poly.entity_id
_entity_poly.type
_entity_poly.pdbx_seq_one_letter_code
_entity_poly.pdbx_strand_id
1 'polypeptide(L)'
;MSLAYSKNMDERKKTIRELEEKRREVQSSIDGILQALGKNLLVRLDGENSGAFAQELGEYRRILGDIKESEESIREIEADTLHVKDLEGEINRKEQGNLEKNKELSELYTHLGGILLEKGEFASFDAPYRHQAEALVQKIQSLDERIGELDGAKNANIFAWIGKSTQGMVLRSLLTKSQAGLSKLYTAAGEKFASLNNQVLDNPALQDIMETVLRVRAEAAELGEALAKLRSEHREIGEALGQDGSPAKKTQELERHISHARGQLAALFLRVGGLMAAKKPGGEISEGESLSLSVDDMGALDKVGTLRGEIAEYEGCIEKLKASLAIDAAREEIEKMEKSITGHRQRIRASEEAIADLEKRIDESNQHIQKLMNMEYNKTPSGF
;
A
#
# COMPACT_ATOMS: atom_id res chain seq x y z
N MET A 1 -32.19 44.44 -25.64
CA MET A 1 -32.93 43.26 -25.13
C MET A 1 -32.05 42.05 -24.82
N SER A 2 -30.89 41.82 -25.47
CA SER A 2 -30.15 40.55 -25.28
C SER A 2 -29.43 40.37 -23.93
N LEU A 3 -28.98 41.43 -23.26
CA LEU A 3 -28.24 41.32 -21.97
C LEU A 3 -29.11 40.88 -20.79
N ALA A 4 -30.34 41.41 -20.68
CA ALA A 4 -31.29 41.01 -19.62
C ALA A 4 -31.85 39.59 -19.85
N TYR A 5 -31.98 39.19 -21.12
CA TYR A 5 -32.43 37.85 -21.52
C TYR A 5 -31.36 36.78 -21.25
N SER A 6 -30.09 37.07 -21.58
CA SER A 6 -28.95 36.19 -21.29
C SER A 6 -28.79 35.93 -19.78
N LYS A 7 -28.91 36.99 -18.97
CA LYS A 7 -28.83 36.89 -17.50
C LYS A 7 -29.92 35.99 -16.89
N ASN A 8 -31.14 36.05 -17.42
CA ASN A 8 -32.27 35.23 -16.97
C ASN A 8 -32.07 33.74 -17.34
N MET A 9 -31.49 33.45 -18.51
CA MET A 9 -31.14 32.06 -18.88
C MET A 9 -30.06 31.47 -17.97
N ASP A 10 -29.06 32.26 -17.58
CA ASP A 10 -27.99 31.80 -16.69
C ASP A 10 -28.50 31.57 -15.26
N GLU A 11 -29.41 32.40 -14.76
CA GLU A 11 -30.08 32.22 -13.47
C GLU A 11 -30.92 30.93 -13.42
N ARG A 12 -31.66 30.61 -14.49
CA ARG A 12 -32.41 29.34 -14.59
C ARG A 12 -31.49 28.12 -14.67
N LYS A 13 -30.40 28.19 -15.43
CA LYS A 13 -29.38 27.12 -15.47
C LYS A 13 -28.74 26.89 -14.10
N LYS A 14 -28.46 27.96 -13.36
CA LYS A 14 -27.96 27.87 -11.98
C LYS A 14 -28.97 27.18 -11.07
N THR A 15 -30.24 27.59 -11.15
CA THR A 15 -31.34 27.00 -10.37
C THR A 15 -31.51 25.50 -10.66
N ILE A 16 -31.38 25.08 -11.93
CA ILE A 16 -31.39 23.65 -12.28
C ILE A 16 -30.26 22.90 -11.56
N ARG A 17 -29.03 23.44 -11.55
CA ARG A 17 -27.90 22.78 -10.86
C ARG A 17 -28.13 22.66 -9.35
N GLU A 18 -28.63 23.73 -8.72
CA GLU A 18 -28.95 23.74 -7.28
C GLU A 18 -30.04 22.71 -6.94
N LEU A 19 -31.07 22.56 -7.79
CA LEU A 19 -32.11 21.53 -7.62
C LEU A 19 -31.58 20.11 -7.88
N GLU A 20 -30.69 19.93 -8.85
CA GLU A 20 -30.04 18.64 -9.12
C GLU A 20 -29.13 18.20 -7.96
N GLU A 21 -28.46 19.15 -7.30
CA GLU A 21 -27.67 18.91 -6.08
C GLU A 21 -28.56 18.50 -4.91
N LYS A 22 -29.61 19.27 -4.61
CA LYS A 22 -30.59 18.92 -3.56
C LYS A 22 -31.23 17.56 -3.80
N ARG A 23 -31.57 17.24 -5.05
CA ARG A 23 -32.10 15.91 -5.41
C ARG A 23 -31.10 14.79 -5.07
N ARG A 24 -29.81 14.99 -5.34
CA ARG A 24 -28.77 13.99 -4.99
C ARG A 24 -28.62 13.84 -3.48
N GLU A 25 -28.67 14.94 -2.73
CA GLU A 25 -28.62 14.91 -1.26
C GLU A 25 -29.81 14.16 -0.64
N VAL A 26 -31.02 14.43 -1.15
CA VAL A 26 -32.23 13.72 -0.72
C VAL A 26 -32.18 12.24 -1.11
N GLN A 27 -31.69 11.92 -2.32
CA GLN A 27 -31.52 10.52 -2.73
C GLN A 27 -30.52 9.78 -1.84
N SER A 28 -29.38 10.40 -1.51
CA SER A 28 -28.40 9.85 -0.57
C SER A 28 -29.02 9.60 0.81
N SER A 29 -29.89 10.52 1.26
CA SER A 29 -30.63 10.37 2.53
C SER A 29 -31.61 9.19 2.49
N ILE A 30 -32.33 9.01 1.37
CA ILE A 30 -33.20 7.85 1.15
C ILE A 30 -32.38 6.56 1.19
N ASP A 31 -31.28 6.49 0.43
CA ASP A 31 -30.43 5.30 0.36
C ASP A 31 -29.88 4.93 1.75
N GLY A 32 -29.47 5.93 2.54
CA GLY A 32 -29.03 5.73 3.93
C GLY A 32 -30.13 5.17 4.85
N ILE A 33 -31.37 5.69 4.74
CA ILE A 33 -32.51 5.18 5.51
C ILE A 33 -32.84 3.74 5.10
N LEU A 34 -32.88 3.45 3.80
CA LEU A 34 -33.17 2.11 3.29
C LEU A 34 -32.09 1.10 3.67
N GLN A 35 -30.82 1.50 3.62
CA GLN A 35 -29.71 0.66 4.07
C GLN A 35 -29.81 0.35 5.57
N ALA A 36 -30.14 1.34 6.40
CA ALA A 36 -30.34 1.12 7.84
C ALA A 36 -31.53 0.19 8.12
N LEU A 37 -32.64 0.39 7.42
CA LEU A 37 -33.83 -0.46 7.50
C LEU A 37 -33.50 -1.92 7.12
N GLY A 38 -32.87 -2.12 5.95
CA GLY A 38 -32.49 -3.46 5.48
C GLY A 38 -31.53 -4.17 6.41
N LYS A 39 -30.57 -3.45 7.00
CA LYS A 39 -29.68 -3.97 8.04
C LYS A 39 -30.46 -4.45 9.26
N ASN A 40 -31.33 -3.60 9.82
CA ASN A 40 -32.10 -3.91 11.02
C ASN A 40 -33.06 -5.09 10.81
N LEU A 41 -33.61 -5.22 9.59
CA LEU A 41 -34.44 -6.35 9.22
C LEU A 41 -33.63 -7.63 9.13
N LEU A 42 -32.54 -7.66 8.36
CA LEU A 42 -31.72 -8.86 8.22
C LEU A 42 -31.14 -9.32 9.57
N VAL A 43 -30.71 -8.40 10.43
CA VAL A 43 -30.20 -8.75 11.78
C VAL A 43 -31.29 -9.39 12.66
N ARG A 44 -32.53 -8.88 12.64
CA ARG A 44 -33.65 -9.48 13.41
C ARG A 44 -34.06 -10.83 12.86
N LEU A 45 -34.20 -10.91 11.54
CA LEU A 45 -34.61 -12.12 10.83
C LEU A 45 -33.54 -13.22 10.83
N ASP A 46 -32.27 -12.88 11.09
CA ASP A 46 -31.23 -13.88 11.28
C ASP A 46 -31.48 -14.75 12.53
N GLY A 47 -32.14 -14.19 13.55
CA GLY A 47 -32.54 -14.90 14.78
C GLY A 47 -33.91 -15.59 14.71
N GLU A 48 -34.78 -15.15 13.82
CA GLU A 48 -36.14 -15.67 13.63
C GLU A 48 -36.19 -16.38 12.28
N ASN A 49 -36.22 -17.72 12.24
CA ASN A 49 -36.26 -18.51 10.99
C ASN A 49 -37.47 -18.15 10.09
N SER A 50 -37.37 -17.04 9.37
CA SER A 50 -38.44 -16.42 8.60
C SER A 50 -38.19 -16.63 7.11
N GLY A 51 -39.19 -17.18 6.42
CA GLY A 51 -39.10 -17.55 5.01
C GLY A 51 -39.07 -16.36 4.03
N ALA A 52 -39.58 -15.20 4.45
CA ALA A 52 -39.86 -14.05 3.58
C ALA A 52 -38.60 -13.37 3.00
N PHE A 53 -37.41 -13.73 3.48
CA PHE A 53 -36.10 -13.26 3.01
C PHE A 53 -35.05 -14.38 3.02
N ALA A 54 -35.46 -15.64 2.82
CA ALA A 54 -34.55 -16.79 2.96
C ALA A 54 -33.29 -16.68 2.05
N GLN A 55 -33.45 -16.16 0.85
CA GLN A 55 -32.34 -15.95 -0.08
C GLN A 55 -31.40 -14.84 0.42
N GLU A 56 -31.95 -13.68 0.79
CA GLU A 56 -31.17 -12.54 1.29
C GLU A 56 -30.49 -12.84 2.62
N LEU A 57 -31.11 -13.64 3.49
CA LEU A 57 -30.50 -14.14 4.73
C LEU A 57 -29.36 -15.12 4.44
N GLY A 58 -29.52 -15.99 3.43
CA GLY A 58 -28.44 -16.87 2.99
C GLY A 58 -27.23 -16.07 2.47
N GLU A 59 -27.47 -15.05 1.66
CA GLU A 59 -26.43 -14.12 1.19
C GLU A 59 -25.80 -13.34 2.35
N TYR A 60 -26.61 -12.82 3.28
CA TYR A 60 -26.14 -12.11 4.48
C TYR A 60 -25.20 -12.97 5.33
N ARG A 61 -25.61 -14.19 5.66
CA ARG A 61 -24.80 -15.14 6.45
C ARG A 61 -23.51 -15.51 5.74
N ARG A 62 -23.57 -15.74 4.43
CA ARG A 62 -22.39 -16.02 3.63
C ARG A 62 -21.38 -14.88 3.69
N ILE A 63 -21.83 -13.64 3.40
CA ILE A 63 -20.96 -12.46 3.41
C ILE A 63 -20.36 -12.23 4.80
N LEU A 64 -21.13 -12.43 5.88
CA LEU A 64 -20.60 -12.37 7.25
C LEU A 64 -19.58 -13.46 7.53
N GLY A 65 -19.80 -14.68 7.03
CA GLY A 65 -18.84 -15.78 7.10
C GLY A 65 -17.53 -15.42 6.41
N ASP A 66 -17.61 -14.92 5.17
CA ASP A 66 -16.45 -14.52 4.37
C ASP A 66 -15.64 -13.40 5.07
N ILE A 67 -16.32 -12.41 5.67
CA ILE A 67 -15.67 -11.35 6.47
C ILE A 67 -14.98 -11.95 7.70
N LYS A 68 -15.68 -12.80 8.44
CA LYS A 68 -15.16 -13.39 9.68
C LYS A 68 -13.95 -14.28 9.41
N GLU A 69 -14.00 -15.12 8.38
CA GLU A 69 -12.89 -15.96 7.94
C GLU A 69 -11.69 -15.09 7.55
N SER A 70 -11.92 -14.03 6.76
CA SER A 70 -10.85 -13.09 6.40
C SER A 70 -10.24 -12.39 7.62
N GLU A 71 -11.06 -11.97 8.60
CA GLU A 71 -10.59 -11.34 9.84
C GLU A 71 -9.82 -12.33 10.74
N GLU A 72 -10.23 -13.60 10.80
CA GLU A 72 -9.51 -14.66 11.51
C GLU A 72 -8.15 -14.93 10.87
N SER A 73 -8.08 -15.04 9.54
CA SER A 73 -6.80 -15.19 8.83
C SER A 73 -5.86 -14.01 9.05
N ILE A 74 -6.36 -12.77 9.11
CA ILE A 74 -5.53 -11.60 9.45
C ILE A 74 -4.94 -11.75 10.86
N ARG A 75 -5.75 -12.15 11.85
CA ARG A 75 -5.26 -12.34 13.23
C ARG A 75 -4.21 -13.43 13.33
N GLU A 76 -4.37 -14.54 12.60
CA GLU A 76 -3.37 -15.61 12.54
C GLU A 76 -2.05 -15.08 11.97
N ILE A 77 -2.09 -14.37 10.84
CA ILE A 77 -0.89 -13.75 10.24
C ILE A 77 -0.22 -12.76 11.19
N GLU A 78 -0.99 -11.93 11.90
CA GLU A 78 -0.46 -10.98 12.88
C GLU A 78 0.19 -11.68 14.08
N ALA A 79 -0.44 -12.74 14.58
CA ALA A 79 0.10 -13.55 15.68
C ALA A 79 1.42 -14.22 15.29
N ASP A 80 1.46 -14.86 14.12
CA ASP A 80 2.67 -15.51 13.60
C ASP A 80 3.79 -14.49 13.35
N THR A 81 3.46 -13.31 12.81
CA THR A 81 4.44 -12.24 12.59
C THR A 81 5.03 -11.73 13.91
N LEU A 82 4.21 -11.59 14.94
CA LEU A 82 4.67 -11.21 16.27
C LEU A 82 5.57 -12.29 16.86
N HIS A 83 5.16 -13.56 16.73
CA HIS A 83 5.92 -14.70 17.24
C HIS A 83 7.30 -14.82 16.57
N VAL A 84 7.38 -14.61 15.26
CA VAL A 84 8.68 -14.55 14.53
C VAL A 84 9.58 -13.46 15.10
N LYS A 85 9.03 -12.28 15.40
CA LYS A 85 9.80 -11.17 15.98
C LYS A 85 10.29 -11.49 17.39
N ASP A 86 9.48 -12.16 18.19
CA ASP A 86 9.86 -12.59 19.54
C ASP A 86 10.96 -13.67 19.47
N LEU A 87 10.84 -14.64 18.56
CA LEU A 87 11.87 -15.62 18.26
C LEU A 87 13.17 -14.97 17.82
N GLU A 88 13.15 -13.97 16.93
CA GLU A 88 14.35 -13.21 16.54
C GLU A 88 15.00 -12.53 17.75
N GLY A 89 14.19 -11.93 18.63
CA GLY A 89 14.65 -11.33 19.88
C GLY A 89 15.28 -12.34 20.83
N GLU A 90 14.73 -13.56 20.94
CA GLU A 90 15.29 -14.65 21.73
C GLU A 90 16.57 -15.24 21.14
N ILE A 91 16.59 -15.48 19.83
CA ILE A 91 17.76 -15.96 19.09
C ILE A 91 18.91 -14.98 19.29
N ASN A 92 18.69 -13.68 19.07
CA ASN A 92 19.73 -12.67 19.25
C ASN A 92 20.29 -12.64 20.68
N ARG A 93 19.43 -12.73 21.70
CA ARG A 93 19.86 -12.79 23.11
C ARG A 93 20.70 -14.04 23.39
N LYS A 94 20.26 -15.21 22.94
CA LYS A 94 20.99 -16.47 23.14
C LYS A 94 22.28 -16.54 22.31
N GLU A 95 22.33 -15.94 21.13
CA GLU A 95 23.55 -15.81 20.34
C GLU A 95 24.60 -14.97 21.04
N GLN A 96 24.21 -13.84 21.64
CA GLN A 96 25.11 -13.05 22.48
C GLN A 96 25.64 -13.85 23.67
N GLY A 97 24.75 -14.53 24.41
CA GLY A 97 25.16 -15.40 25.51
C GLY A 97 26.10 -16.53 25.07
N ASN A 98 25.86 -17.15 23.92
CA ASN A 98 26.74 -18.17 23.36
C ASN A 98 28.10 -17.59 22.94
N LEU A 99 28.15 -16.38 22.40
CA LEU A 99 29.41 -15.69 22.08
C LEU A 99 30.22 -15.38 23.35
N GLU A 100 29.56 -14.91 24.41
CA GLU A 100 30.19 -14.67 25.71
C GLU A 100 30.76 -15.96 26.29
N LYS A 101 30.00 -17.06 26.26
CA LYS A 101 30.47 -18.37 26.74
C LYS A 101 31.62 -18.93 25.92
N ASN A 102 31.60 -18.77 24.60
CA ASN A 102 32.73 -19.17 23.75
C ASN A 102 33.98 -18.33 24.00
N LYS A 103 33.82 -17.04 24.33
CA LYS A 103 34.92 -16.17 24.74
C LYS A 103 35.49 -16.62 26.10
N GLU A 104 34.62 -16.90 27.08
CA GLU A 104 35.00 -17.45 28.38
C GLU A 104 35.77 -18.77 28.21
N LEU A 105 35.29 -19.69 27.36
CA LEU A 105 36.00 -20.92 27.02
C LEU A 105 37.38 -20.66 26.41
N SER A 106 37.49 -19.72 25.47
CA SER A 106 38.77 -19.38 24.85
C SER A 106 39.78 -18.83 25.88
N GLU A 107 39.32 -18.04 26.84
CA GLU A 107 40.15 -17.51 27.93
C GLU A 107 40.60 -18.64 28.86
N LEU A 108 39.68 -19.53 29.25
CA LEU A 108 39.97 -20.71 30.07
C LEU A 108 40.96 -21.67 29.38
N TYR A 109 40.79 -21.94 28.08
CA TYR A 109 41.73 -22.75 27.32
C TYR A 109 43.11 -22.10 27.22
N THR A 110 43.18 -20.79 27.07
CA THR A 110 44.46 -20.07 27.06
C THR A 110 45.16 -20.18 28.42
N HIS A 111 44.40 -20.05 29.51
CA HIS A 111 44.95 -20.20 30.86
C HIS A 111 45.42 -21.64 31.11
N LEU A 112 44.61 -22.63 30.74
CA LEU A 112 44.93 -24.05 30.84
C LEU A 112 46.18 -24.41 30.05
N GLY A 113 46.28 -24.00 28.78
CA GLY A 113 47.44 -24.24 27.93
C GLY A 113 48.71 -23.55 28.41
N GLY A 114 48.59 -22.34 28.98
CA GLY A 114 49.72 -21.65 29.62
C GLY A 114 50.29 -22.46 30.78
N ILE A 115 49.44 -22.94 31.68
CA ILE A 115 49.87 -23.77 32.83
C ILE A 115 50.55 -25.06 32.36
N LEU A 116 49.96 -25.75 31.38
CA LEU A 116 50.50 -27.01 30.85
C LEU A 116 51.90 -26.80 30.27
N LEU A 117 52.07 -25.80 29.39
CA LEU A 117 53.31 -25.59 28.66
C LEU A 117 54.42 -24.95 29.51
N GLU A 118 54.06 -24.13 30.51
CA GLU A 118 55.04 -23.47 31.38
C GLU A 118 55.52 -24.37 32.52
N LYS A 119 54.63 -25.21 33.10
CA LYS A 119 55.01 -26.11 34.21
C LYS A 119 55.58 -27.45 33.73
N GLY A 120 55.28 -27.86 32.50
CA GLY A 120 55.86 -29.06 31.89
C GLY A 120 55.53 -30.37 32.62
N GLU A 121 54.41 -30.39 33.35
CA GLU A 121 53.95 -31.53 34.16
C GLU A 121 53.48 -32.71 33.28
N PHE A 122 53.19 -32.50 31.99
CA PHE A 122 52.69 -33.52 31.05
C PHE A 122 53.59 -33.68 29.83
N ALA A 123 54.83 -34.15 30.05
CA ALA A 123 55.88 -34.23 29.03
C ALA A 123 55.49 -34.96 27.73
N SER A 124 54.56 -35.93 27.77
CA SER A 124 54.08 -36.64 26.58
C SER A 124 53.04 -35.86 25.77
N PHE A 125 52.25 -35.00 26.41
CA PHE A 125 51.22 -34.16 25.79
C PHE A 125 51.81 -32.85 25.25
N ASP A 126 52.76 -32.27 25.98
CA ASP A 126 53.32 -30.95 25.70
C ASP A 126 54.35 -30.97 24.55
N ALA A 127 54.96 -32.12 24.25
CA ALA A 127 56.06 -32.26 23.27
C ALA A 127 55.84 -31.54 21.91
N PRO A 128 54.68 -31.64 21.22
CA PRO A 128 54.46 -30.95 19.96
C PRO A 128 54.24 -29.43 20.08
N TYR A 129 53.83 -28.94 21.25
CA TYR A 129 53.50 -27.53 21.48
C TYR A 129 54.65 -26.76 22.15
N ARG A 130 55.42 -27.45 22.99
CA ARG A 130 56.44 -26.86 23.85
C ARG A 130 57.56 -26.17 23.06
N HIS A 131 58.10 -26.82 22.03
CA HIS A 131 59.13 -26.20 21.19
C HIS A 131 58.62 -24.96 20.45
N GLN A 132 57.35 -24.95 20.05
CA GLN A 132 56.73 -23.79 19.40
C GLN A 132 56.46 -22.66 20.40
N ALA A 133 56.03 -22.99 21.63
CA ALA A 133 55.87 -22.04 22.72
C ALA A 133 57.21 -21.40 23.10
N GLU A 134 58.25 -22.20 23.33
CA GLU A 134 59.60 -21.75 23.67
C GLU A 134 60.17 -20.82 22.61
N ALA A 135 60.03 -21.17 21.32
CA ALA A 135 60.47 -20.31 20.22
C ALA A 135 59.73 -18.97 20.18
N LEU A 136 58.42 -18.97 20.47
CA LEU A 136 57.61 -17.74 20.54
C LEU A 136 57.97 -16.88 21.75
N VAL A 137 58.20 -17.49 22.92
CA VAL A 137 58.63 -16.79 24.14
C VAL A 137 59.98 -16.13 23.94
N GLN A 138 60.97 -16.85 23.39
CA GLN A 138 62.28 -16.28 23.07
C GLN A 138 62.17 -15.13 22.07
N LYS A 139 61.31 -15.28 21.06
CA LYS A 139 61.06 -14.22 20.07
C LYS A 139 60.42 -12.99 20.71
N ILE A 140 59.43 -13.16 21.60
CA ILE A 140 58.78 -12.07 22.34
C ILE A 140 59.81 -11.33 23.20
N GLN A 141 60.61 -12.05 23.98
CA GLN A 141 61.68 -11.47 24.80
C GLN A 141 62.68 -10.66 23.97
N SER A 142 63.14 -11.21 22.84
CA SER A 142 64.06 -10.49 21.94
C SER A 142 63.45 -9.22 21.32
N LEU A 143 62.13 -9.21 21.07
CA LEU A 143 61.43 -8.05 20.53
C LEU A 143 61.23 -6.98 21.62
N ASP A 144 60.90 -7.38 22.84
CA ASP A 144 60.77 -6.47 23.99
C ASP A 144 62.09 -5.81 24.36
N GLU A 145 63.18 -6.57 24.42
CA GLU A 145 64.54 -6.03 24.65
C GLU A 145 64.88 -4.97 23.59
N ARG A 146 64.63 -5.28 22.31
CA ARG A 146 64.93 -4.39 21.19
C ARG A 146 64.04 -3.14 21.15
N ILE A 147 62.80 -3.23 21.61
CA ILE A 147 61.92 -2.07 21.81
C ILE A 147 62.46 -1.22 22.97
N GLY A 148 62.85 -1.84 24.09
CA GLY A 148 63.45 -1.16 25.24
C GLY A 148 64.75 -0.42 24.88
N GLU A 149 65.61 -1.01 24.06
CA GLU A 149 66.82 -0.37 23.53
C GLU A 149 66.50 0.85 22.66
N LEU A 150 65.48 0.76 21.81
CA LEU A 150 65.05 1.87 20.95
C LEU A 150 64.43 3.03 21.75
N ASP A 151 63.62 2.72 22.76
CA ASP A 151 62.96 3.71 23.62
C ASP A 151 63.95 4.35 24.63
N GLY A 152 65.01 3.64 25.04
CA GLY A 152 66.07 4.14 25.93
C GLY A 152 67.07 5.10 25.27
N ALA A 153 67.16 5.12 23.94
CA ALA A 153 68.16 5.90 23.20
C ALA A 153 67.77 7.38 23.03
N LYS A 154 67.87 8.18 24.11
CA LYS A 154 67.38 9.57 24.23
C LYS A 154 68.08 10.67 23.42
N ASN A 155 69.16 10.41 22.67
CA ASN A 155 69.92 11.47 21.97
C ASN A 155 70.03 11.23 20.47
N ALA A 156 69.05 11.67 19.67
CA ALA A 156 69.14 11.58 18.20
C ALA A 156 68.43 12.74 17.47
N ASN A 157 69.02 13.23 16.38
CA ASN A 157 68.45 14.26 15.48
C ASN A 157 67.06 13.86 14.95
N ILE A 158 66.23 14.84 14.56
CA ILE A 158 64.82 14.67 14.14
C ILE A 158 64.61 13.53 13.13
N PHE A 159 65.51 13.38 12.14
CA PHE A 159 65.42 12.27 11.16
C PHE A 159 65.68 10.89 11.77
N ALA A 160 66.61 10.79 12.71
CA ALA A 160 66.87 9.56 13.45
C ALA A 160 65.74 9.25 14.44
N TRP A 161 65.07 10.29 14.97
CA TRP A 161 63.85 10.12 15.77
C TRP A 161 62.69 9.54 14.95
N ILE A 162 62.43 10.06 13.74
CA ILE A 162 61.38 9.52 12.83
C ILE A 162 61.69 8.06 12.43
N GLY A 163 62.95 7.77 12.08
CA GLY A 163 63.39 6.41 11.75
C GLY A 163 63.21 5.42 12.90
N LYS A 164 63.63 5.80 14.11
CA LYS A 164 63.45 4.99 15.34
C LYS A 164 61.98 4.81 15.70
N SER A 165 61.15 5.84 15.54
CA SER A 165 59.71 5.76 15.80
C SER A 165 59.02 4.76 14.85
N THR A 166 59.38 4.80 13.57
CA THR A 166 58.86 3.86 12.55
C THR A 166 59.31 2.42 12.85
N GLN A 167 60.59 2.23 13.19
CA GLN A 167 61.11 0.92 13.60
C GLN A 167 60.43 0.39 14.87
N GLY A 168 60.22 1.25 15.87
CA GLY A 168 59.50 0.90 17.09
C GLY A 168 58.05 0.51 16.81
N MET A 169 57.36 1.17 15.87
CA MET A 169 56.01 0.79 15.46
C MET A 169 55.96 -0.60 14.81
N VAL A 170 56.92 -0.90 13.92
CA VAL A 170 57.02 -2.22 13.28
C VAL A 170 57.33 -3.32 14.31
N LEU A 171 58.25 -3.06 15.23
CA LEU A 171 58.60 -4.02 16.30
C LEU A 171 57.42 -4.24 17.26
N ARG A 172 56.69 -3.20 17.65
CA ARG A 172 55.45 -3.33 18.44
C ARG A 172 54.39 -4.15 17.70
N SER A 173 54.22 -3.94 16.39
CA SER A 173 53.32 -4.76 15.56
C SER A 173 53.74 -6.25 15.52
N LEU A 174 55.04 -6.53 15.36
CA LEU A 174 55.58 -7.89 15.39
C LEU A 174 55.47 -8.54 16.79
N LEU A 175 55.61 -7.75 17.84
CA LEU A 175 55.42 -8.18 19.23
C LEU A 175 53.97 -8.60 19.45
N THR A 176 53.00 -7.74 19.10
CA THR A 176 51.57 -8.05 19.20
C THR A 176 51.21 -9.30 18.39
N LYS A 177 51.76 -9.46 17.18
CA LYS A 177 51.56 -10.65 16.36
C LYS A 177 52.14 -11.91 17.00
N SER A 178 53.31 -11.81 17.63
CA SER A 178 53.97 -12.94 18.31
C SER A 178 53.25 -13.32 19.60
N GLN A 179 52.79 -12.33 20.39
CA GLN A 179 51.93 -12.53 21.57
C GLN A 179 50.59 -13.16 21.20
N ALA A 180 49.94 -12.71 20.12
CA ALA A 180 48.73 -13.34 19.61
C ALA A 180 48.98 -14.78 19.11
N GLY A 181 50.15 -15.04 18.53
CA GLY A 181 50.58 -16.39 18.15
C GLY A 181 50.75 -17.32 19.36
N LEU A 182 51.37 -16.82 20.44
CA LEU A 182 51.54 -17.56 21.68
C LEU A 182 50.19 -17.85 22.35
N SER A 183 49.32 -16.86 22.46
CA SER A 183 47.96 -17.05 22.99
C SER A 183 47.18 -18.09 22.21
N LYS A 184 47.21 -18.07 20.87
CA LYS A 184 46.57 -19.11 20.04
C LYS A 184 47.14 -20.51 20.29
N LEU A 185 48.44 -20.61 20.49
CA LEU A 185 49.09 -21.87 20.79
C LEU A 185 48.67 -22.40 22.16
N TYR A 186 48.58 -21.52 23.16
CA TYR A 186 48.04 -21.84 24.48
C TYR A 186 46.56 -22.28 24.39
N THR A 187 45.72 -21.54 23.66
CA THR A 187 44.31 -21.94 23.45
C THR A 187 44.22 -23.33 22.82
N ALA A 188 44.99 -23.61 21.77
CA ALA A 188 44.98 -24.91 21.09
C ALA A 188 45.49 -26.06 21.99
N ALA A 189 46.53 -25.82 22.80
CA ALA A 189 47.02 -26.78 23.77
C ALA A 189 45.99 -27.06 24.87
N GLY A 190 45.40 -26.00 25.44
CA GLY A 190 44.37 -26.13 26.47
C GLY A 190 43.09 -26.81 25.97
N GLU A 191 42.62 -26.47 24.77
CA GLU A 191 41.46 -27.11 24.15
C GLU A 191 41.70 -28.62 23.93
N LYS A 192 42.87 -28.96 23.38
CA LYS A 192 43.22 -30.37 23.15
C LYS A 192 43.37 -31.13 24.46
N PHE A 193 43.89 -30.49 25.50
CA PHE A 193 44.00 -31.11 26.83
C PHE A 193 42.61 -31.35 27.44
N ALA A 194 41.73 -30.34 27.42
CA ALA A 194 40.36 -30.46 27.90
C ALA A 194 39.54 -31.52 27.13
N SER A 195 39.89 -31.80 25.87
CA SER A 195 39.24 -32.86 25.09
C SER A 195 39.59 -34.28 25.55
N LEU A 196 40.67 -34.47 26.31
CA LEU A 196 41.16 -35.80 26.69
C LEU A 196 40.42 -36.43 27.87
N ASN A 197 39.53 -35.70 28.57
CA ASN A 197 38.50 -36.09 29.54
C ASN A 197 38.85 -37.10 30.69
N ASN A 198 40.01 -37.75 30.68
CA ASN A 198 40.34 -38.97 31.43
C ASN A 198 41.72 -38.92 32.11
N GLN A 199 42.38 -37.77 32.20
CA GLN A 199 43.66 -37.67 32.91
C GLN A 199 43.42 -37.33 34.37
N VAL A 200 43.96 -38.15 35.28
CA VAL A 200 44.04 -37.83 36.71
C VAL A 200 44.95 -36.61 36.83
N LEU A 201 44.38 -35.50 37.31
CA LEU A 201 45.10 -34.25 37.53
C LEU A 201 45.65 -34.27 38.95
N ASP A 202 46.97 -34.43 39.10
CA ASP A 202 47.63 -34.31 40.41
C ASP A 202 47.78 -32.85 40.86
N ASN A 203 47.51 -31.88 39.97
CA ASN A 203 47.60 -30.46 40.23
C ASN A 203 46.22 -29.84 40.54
N PRO A 204 45.98 -29.34 41.76
CA PRO A 204 44.68 -28.79 42.16
C PRO A 204 44.28 -27.56 41.32
N ALA A 205 45.25 -26.75 40.89
CA ALA A 205 44.96 -25.57 40.06
C ALA A 205 44.46 -25.97 38.65
N LEU A 206 44.96 -27.07 38.08
CA LEU A 206 44.47 -27.59 36.80
C LEU A 206 43.08 -28.20 36.96
N GLN A 207 42.80 -28.83 38.11
CA GLN A 207 41.51 -29.43 38.41
C GLN A 207 40.40 -28.37 38.48
N ASP A 208 40.61 -27.27 39.20
CA ASP A 208 39.64 -26.16 39.31
C ASP A 208 39.33 -25.52 37.95
N ILE A 209 40.36 -25.31 37.11
CA ILE A 209 40.19 -24.75 35.76
C ILE A 209 39.43 -25.74 34.88
N MET A 210 39.76 -27.03 34.94
CA MET A 210 39.09 -28.06 34.16
C MET A 210 37.61 -28.20 34.53
N GLU A 211 37.28 -28.15 35.82
CA GLU A 211 35.88 -28.16 36.28
C GLU A 211 35.11 -26.95 35.71
N THR A 212 35.73 -25.77 35.74
CA THR A 212 35.16 -24.56 35.16
C THR A 212 34.96 -24.71 33.64
N VAL A 213 35.95 -25.24 32.92
CA VAL A 213 35.87 -25.52 31.47
C VAL A 213 34.71 -26.47 31.16
N LEU A 214 34.58 -27.57 31.89
CA LEU A 214 33.52 -28.55 31.68
C LEU A 214 32.13 -27.93 31.91
N ARG A 215 31.98 -27.12 32.97
CA ARG A 215 30.74 -26.40 33.27
C ARG A 215 30.39 -25.42 32.15
N VAL A 216 31.30 -24.54 31.75
CA VAL A 216 31.04 -23.53 30.70
C VAL A 216 30.78 -24.22 29.35
N ARG A 217 31.44 -25.34 29.08
CA ARG A 217 31.22 -26.14 27.86
C ARG A 217 29.83 -26.78 27.86
N ALA A 218 29.34 -27.27 29.00
CA ALA A 218 27.98 -27.78 29.13
C ALA A 218 26.95 -26.65 28.90
N GLU A 219 27.13 -25.49 29.55
CA GLU A 219 26.27 -24.32 29.34
C GLU A 219 26.24 -23.85 27.88
N ALA A 220 27.41 -23.82 27.20
CA ALA A 220 27.51 -23.48 25.79
C ALA A 220 26.81 -24.51 24.88
N ALA A 221 26.91 -25.81 25.20
CA ALA A 221 26.22 -26.86 24.47
C ALA A 221 24.69 -26.77 24.62
N GLU A 222 24.19 -26.52 25.84
CA GLU A 222 22.76 -26.30 26.11
C GLU A 222 22.22 -25.07 25.36
N LEU A 223 22.97 -23.96 25.36
CA LEU A 223 22.64 -22.77 24.56
C LEU A 223 22.62 -23.09 23.06
N GLY A 224 23.58 -23.87 22.57
CA GLY A 224 23.65 -24.32 21.19
C GLY A 224 22.43 -25.15 20.78
N GLU A 225 22.01 -26.10 21.60
CA GLU A 225 20.81 -26.91 21.35
C GLU A 225 19.54 -26.04 21.37
N ALA A 226 19.43 -25.13 22.34
CA ALA A 226 18.30 -24.21 22.43
C ALA A 226 18.22 -23.26 21.22
N LEU A 227 19.36 -22.75 20.74
CA LEU A 227 19.43 -21.95 19.51
C LEU A 227 19.03 -22.76 18.28
N ALA A 228 19.44 -24.04 18.20
CA ALA A 228 19.04 -24.91 17.10
C ALA A 228 17.51 -25.12 17.05
N LYS A 229 16.88 -25.33 18.22
CA LYS A 229 15.42 -25.44 18.33
C LYS A 229 14.71 -24.16 17.90
N LEU A 230 15.10 -23.01 18.45
CA LEU A 230 14.51 -21.71 18.11
C LEU A 230 14.67 -21.36 16.62
N ARG A 231 15.82 -21.69 16.01
CA ARG A 231 16.05 -21.48 14.58
C ARG A 231 15.23 -22.42 13.70
N SER A 232 14.94 -23.65 14.15
CA SER A 232 14.04 -24.56 13.44
C SER A 232 12.63 -23.97 13.42
N GLU A 233 12.14 -23.57 14.59
CA GLU A 233 10.82 -22.97 14.75
C GLU A 233 10.68 -21.67 13.95
N HIS A 234 11.69 -20.79 14.00
CA HIS A 234 11.71 -19.55 13.18
C HIS A 234 11.62 -19.84 11.69
N ARG A 235 12.30 -20.89 11.20
CA ARG A 235 12.21 -21.31 9.79
C ARG A 235 10.84 -21.89 9.45
N GLU A 236 10.29 -22.75 10.28
CA GLU A 236 8.99 -23.37 10.04
C GLU A 236 7.89 -22.31 9.90
N ILE A 237 7.88 -21.32 10.79
CA ILE A 237 6.91 -20.23 10.76
C ILE A 237 7.22 -19.25 9.62
N GLY A 238 8.50 -18.96 9.37
CA GLY A 238 8.92 -18.13 8.25
C GLY A 238 8.54 -18.73 6.88
N GLU A 239 8.64 -20.05 6.73
CA GLU A 239 8.21 -20.78 5.54
C GLU A 239 6.68 -20.75 5.39
N ALA A 240 5.92 -21.00 6.46
CA ALA A 240 4.46 -20.92 6.45
C ALA A 240 3.98 -19.50 6.05
N LEU A 241 4.60 -18.46 6.60
CA LEU A 241 4.30 -17.08 6.23
C LEU A 241 4.69 -16.78 4.78
N GLY A 242 5.82 -17.31 4.30
CA GLY A 242 6.38 -17.04 2.97
C GLY A 242 5.71 -17.79 1.81
N GLN A 243 5.05 -18.93 2.04
CA GLN A 243 4.49 -19.77 0.97
C GLN A 243 3.46 -19.06 0.08
N ASP A 244 2.57 -18.23 0.66
CA ASP A 244 1.58 -17.47 -0.13
C ASP A 244 1.98 -15.99 -0.34
N GLY A 245 3.27 -15.65 -0.19
CA GLY A 245 3.80 -14.30 -0.34
C GLY A 245 4.00 -13.53 0.97
N SER A 246 4.38 -12.25 0.87
CA SER A 246 4.68 -11.43 2.05
C SER A 246 3.44 -11.27 2.95
N PRO A 247 3.55 -11.44 4.29
CA PRO A 247 2.46 -11.26 5.25
C PRO A 247 1.70 -9.94 5.03
N ALA A 248 2.42 -8.84 4.82
CA ALA A 248 1.83 -7.53 4.57
C ALA A 248 0.96 -7.48 3.29
N LYS A 249 1.36 -8.20 2.24
CA LYS A 249 0.57 -8.29 1.01
C LYS A 249 -0.69 -9.12 1.22
N LYS A 250 -0.58 -10.25 1.92
CA LYS A 250 -1.74 -11.10 2.27
C LYS A 250 -2.76 -10.33 3.11
N THR A 251 -2.30 -9.65 4.16
CA THR A 251 -3.17 -8.80 4.99
C THR A 251 -3.86 -7.73 4.15
N GLN A 252 -3.14 -7.03 3.27
CA GLN A 252 -3.74 -6.03 2.38
C GLN A 252 -4.79 -6.63 1.42
N GLU A 253 -4.55 -7.83 0.92
CA GLU A 253 -5.50 -8.53 0.05
C GLU A 253 -6.76 -8.94 0.80
N LEU A 254 -6.62 -9.47 2.02
CA LEU A 254 -7.72 -9.80 2.91
C LEU A 254 -8.51 -8.54 3.32
N GLU A 255 -7.85 -7.42 3.60
CA GLU A 255 -8.51 -6.13 3.88
C GLU A 255 -9.32 -5.61 2.69
N ARG A 256 -8.82 -5.79 1.46
CA ARG A 256 -9.56 -5.47 0.23
C ARG A 256 -10.76 -6.40 0.08
N HIS A 257 -10.59 -7.69 0.35
CA HIS A 257 -11.68 -8.66 0.35
C HIS A 257 -12.77 -8.29 1.35
N ILE A 258 -12.40 -7.97 2.60
CA ILE A 258 -13.32 -7.48 3.64
C ILE A 258 -14.03 -6.20 3.19
N SER A 259 -13.31 -5.25 2.59
CA SER A 259 -13.90 -4.00 2.10
C SER A 259 -14.91 -4.25 0.99
N HIS A 260 -14.60 -5.16 0.06
CA HIS A 260 -15.51 -5.58 -1.00
C HIS A 260 -16.74 -6.30 -0.44
N ALA A 261 -16.56 -7.24 0.49
CA ALA A 261 -17.65 -7.95 1.17
C ALA A 261 -18.56 -6.98 1.96
N ARG A 262 -17.99 -5.98 2.65
CA ARG A 262 -18.76 -4.90 3.30
C ARG A 262 -19.54 -4.06 2.29
N GLY A 263 -18.99 -3.83 1.09
CA GLY A 263 -19.71 -3.20 -0.02
C GLY A 263 -20.89 -4.03 -0.51
N GLN A 264 -20.72 -5.35 -0.65
CA GLN A 264 -21.81 -6.27 -0.99
C GLN A 264 -22.89 -6.29 0.08
N LEU A 265 -22.50 -6.28 1.36
CA LEU A 265 -23.40 -6.19 2.50
C LEU A 265 -24.23 -4.89 2.48
N ALA A 266 -23.59 -3.75 2.16
CA ALA A 266 -24.28 -2.47 1.99
C ALA A 266 -25.30 -2.50 0.85
N ALA A 267 -24.95 -3.09 -0.29
CA ALA A 267 -25.85 -3.25 -1.43
C ALA A 267 -27.03 -4.19 -1.10
N LEU A 268 -26.76 -5.28 -0.38
CA LEU A 268 -27.79 -6.21 0.12
C LEU A 268 -28.76 -5.50 1.05
N PHE A 269 -28.26 -4.70 1.99
CA PHE A 269 -29.10 -3.90 2.89
C PHE A 269 -29.98 -2.91 2.14
N LEU A 270 -29.41 -2.17 1.17
CA LEU A 270 -30.18 -1.25 0.35
C LEU A 270 -31.28 -1.97 -0.43
N ARG A 271 -30.97 -3.16 -0.99
CA ARG A 271 -31.93 -3.99 -1.72
C ARG A 271 -33.08 -4.46 -0.83
N VAL A 272 -32.78 -4.98 0.37
CA VAL A 272 -33.80 -5.43 1.33
C VAL A 272 -34.67 -4.26 1.79
N GLY A 273 -34.06 -3.12 2.15
CA GLY A 273 -34.80 -1.91 2.52
C GLY A 273 -35.69 -1.42 1.37
N GLY A 274 -35.18 -1.46 0.14
CA GLY A 274 -35.93 -1.10 -1.08
C GLY A 274 -37.13 -2.01 -1.34
N LEU A 275 -36.98 -3.33 -1.16
CA LEU A 275 -38.08 -4.30 -1.26
C LEU A 275 -39.18 -4.00 -0.24
N MET A 276 -38.81 -3.60 0.98
CA MET A 276 -39.77 -3.20 2.00
C MET A 276 -40.45 -1.87 1.68
N ALA A 277 -39.72 -0.88 1.19
CA ALA A 277 -40.30 0.40 0.77
C ALA A 277 -41.14 0.33 -0.51
N ALA A 278 -41.06 -0.77 -1.26
CA ALA A 278 -41.92 -1.03 -2.41
C ALA A 278 -43.24 -1.72 -2.02
N LYS A 279 -43.28 -2.45 -0.90
CA LYS A 279 -44.52 -3.02 -0.34
C LYS A 279 -45.37 -1.87 0.21
N LYS A 280 -46.56 -1.66 -0.35
CA LYS A 280 -47.50 -0.64 0.16
C LYS A 280 -47.89 -0.98 1.62
N PRO A 281 -48.00 0.01 2.52
CA PRO A 281 -48.66 -0.20 3.79
C PRO A 281 -50.12 -0.60 3.51
N GLY A 282 -50.47 -1.87 3.78
CA GLY A 282 -51.81 -2.43 3.54
C GLY A 282 -51.99 -3.25 2.25
N GLY A 283 -50.94 -3.52 1.47
CA GLY A 283 -51.01 -4.59 0.47
C GLY A 283 -50.99 -5.94 1.17
N GLU A 284 -51.95 -6.83 0.87
CA GLU A 284 -52.02 -8.18 1.42
C GLU A 284 -50.65 -8.84 1.37
N ILE A 285 -50.02 -8.94 2.55
CA ILE A 285 -49.06 -9.97 2.83
C ILE A 285 -49.85 -11.25 2.59
N SER A 286 -49.53 -12.01 1.53
CA SER A 286 -50.12 -13.34 1.35
C SER A 286 -50.06 -14.07 2.68
N GLU A 287 -51.18 -14.68 3.09
CA GLU A 287 -51.58 -15.09 4.45
C GLU A 287 -50.63 -16.04 5.24
N GLY A 288 -49.32 -16.07 4.96
CA GLY A 288 -48.31 -16.84 5.69
C GLY A 288 -47.06 -16.07 6.15
N GLU A 289 -46.89 -14.78 5.84
CA GLU A 289 -45.60 -14.09 6.05
C GLU A 289 -45.71 -12.75 6.79
N SER A 290 -46.28 -12.75 8.01
CA SER A 290 -46.34 -11.54 8.85
C SER A 290 -44.94 -11.13 9.35
N LEU A 291 -44.19 -10.40 8.52
CA LEU A 291 -43.05 -9.61 8.98
C LEU A 291 -43.56 -8.52 9.93
N SER A 292 -43.32 -8.67 11.23
CA SER A 292 -43.64 -7.64 12.21
C SER A 292 -42.64 -6.50 12.09
N LEU A 293 -43.01 -5.48 11.31
CA LEU A 293 -42.29 -4.21 11.28
C LEU A 293 -42.39 -3.52 12.65
N SER A 294 -41.28 -2.96 13.12
CA SER A 294 -41.28 -2.12 14.32
C SER A 294 -41.91 -0.76 14.01
N VAL A 295 -42.27 -0.02 15.06
CA VAL A 295 -42.73 1.37 14.92
C VAL A 295 -41.65 2.24 14.26
N ASP A 296 -40.38 1.99 14.55
CA ASP A 296 -39.25 2.71 13.95
C ASP A 296 -39.10 2.38 12.46
N ASP A 297 -39.34 1.13 12.06
CA ASP A 297 -39.30 0.72 10.66
C ASP A 297 -40.41 1.42 9.86
N MET A 298 -41.61 1.51 10.41
CA MET A 298 -42.72 2.21 9.78
C MET A 298 -42.45 3.72 9.68
N GLY A 299 -41.92 4.34 10.73
CA GLY A 299 -41.51 5.75 10.68
C GLY A 299 -40.41 6.03 9.66
N ALA A 300 -39.47 5.09 9.48
CA ALA A 300 -38.45 5.17 8.44
C ALA A 300 -39.06 5.08 7.03
N LEU A 301 -40.02 4.18 6.81
CA LEU A 301 -40.74 4.04 5.54
C LEU A 301 -41.58 5.27 5.20
N ASP A 302 -42.26 5.85 6.19
CA ASP A 302 -43.01 7.10 6.01
C ASP A 302 -42.08 8.26 5.60
N LYS A 303 -40.92 8.37 6.26
CA LYS A 303 -39.89 9.35 5.91
C LYS A 303 -39.33 9.12 4.50
N VAL A 304 -39.14 7.88 4.06
CA VAL A 304 -38.78 7.57 2.67
C VAL A 304 -39.88 8.05 1.72
N GLY A 305 -41.16 7.86 2.08
CA GLY A 305 -42.30 8.35 1.33
C GLY A 305 -42.28 9.87 1.16
N THR A 306 -42.05 10.63 2.23
CA THR A 306 -41.97 12.10 2.16
C THR A 306 -40.81 12.57 1.30
N LEU A 307 -39.62 11.99 1.47
CA LEU A 307 -38.43 12.35 0.69
C LEU A 307 -38.57 11.99 -0.80
N ARG A 308 -39.26 10.89 -1.13
CA ARG A 308 -39.62 10.57 -2.53
C ARG A 308 -40.56 11.62 -3.12
N GLY A 309 -41.49 12.15 -2.33
CA GLY A 309 -42.33 13.29 -2.71
C GLY A 309 -41.49 14.53 -3.03
N GLU A 310 -40.54 14.88 -2.18
CA GLU A 310 -39.61 16.01 -2.40
C GLU A 310 -38.77 15.83 -3.67
N ILE A 311 -38.28 14.62 -3.95
CA ILE A 311 -37.58 14.33 -5.22
C ILE A 311 -38.49 14.58 -6.42
N ALA A 312 -39.73 14.09 -6.39
CA ALA A 312 -40.68 14.29 -7.48
C ALA A 312 -40.99 15.78 -7.72
N GLU A 313 -41.04 16.59 -6.66
CA GLU A 313 -41.19 18.05 -6.76
C GLU A 313 -39.98 18.71 -7.42
N TYR A 314 -38.75 18.34 -7.01
CA TYR A 314 -37.53 18.82 -7.64
C TYR A 314 -37.45 18.43 -9.12
N GLU A 315 -37.77 17.18 -9.46
CA GLU A 315 -37.79 16.72 -10.86
C GLU A 315 -38.80 17.50 -11.70
N GLY A 316 -40.02 17.69 -11.20
CA GLY A 316 -41.03 18.50 -11.87
C GLY A 316 -40.60 19.96 -12.07
N CYS A 317 -39.86 20.55 -11.12
CA CYS A 317 -39.31 21.90 -11.27
C CYS A 317 -38.17 21.96 -12.30
N ILE A 318 -37.26 20.99 -12.27
CA ILE A 318 -36.17 20.86 -13.24
C ILE A 318 -36.72 20.70 -14.65
N GLU A 319 -37.72 19.84 -14.85
CA GLU A 319 -38.35 19.64 -16.17
C GLU A 319 -38.98 20.93 -16.70
N LYS A 320 -39.75 21.65 -15.87
CA LYS A 320 -40.34 22.95 -16.24
C LYS A 320 -39.28 23.97 -16.63
N LEU A 321 -38.18 24.06 -15.87
CA LEU A 321 -37.08 24.98 -16.17
C LEU A 321 -36.34 24.59 -17.46
N LYS A 322 -36.10 23.30 -17.71
CA LYS A 322 -35.49 22.78 -18.95
C LYS A 322 -36.38 23.06 -20.16
N ALA A 323 -37.69 22.83 -20.06
CA ALA A 323 -38.65 23.15 -21.12
C ALA A 323 -38.69 24.65 -21.40
N SER A 324 -38.68 25.48 -20.35
CA SER A 324 -38.64 26.94 -20.48
C SER A 324 -37.38 27.43 -21.22
N LEU A 325 -36.21 26.89 -20.89
CA LEU A 325 -34.96 27.19 -21.60
C LEU A 325 -35.00 26.75 -23.07
N ALA A 326 -35.60 25.59 -23.38
CA ALA A 326 -35.74 25.12 -24.75
C ALA A 326 -36.65 26.03 -25.60
N ILE A 327 -37.75 26.52 -25.03
CA ILE A 327 -38.63 27.51 -25.67
C ILE A 327 -37.86 28.79 -25.97
N ASP A 328 -37.09 29.28 -25.00
CA ASP A 328 -36.32 30.52 -25.13
C ASP A 328 -35.22 30.41 -26.20
N ALA A 329 -34.57 29.24 -26.32
CA ALA A 329 -33.61 28.95 -27.38
C ALA A 329 -34.27 28.87 -28.77
N ALA A 330 -35.42 28.19 -28.88
CA ALA A 330 -36.17 28.12 -30.13
C ALA A 330 -36.65 29.50 -30.61
N ARG A 331 -37.03 30.38 -29.67
CA ARG A 331 -37.38 31.78 -29.98
C ARG A 331 -36.20 32.57 -30.54
N GLU A 332 -35.00 32.41 -29.97
CA GLU A 332 -33.79 33.05 -30.47
C GLU A 332 -33.45 32.58 -31.89
N GLU A 333 -33.63 31.28 -32.17
CA GLU A 333 -33.44 30.72 -33.51
C GLU A 333 -34.46 31.26 -34.52
N ILE A 334 -35.73 31.36 -34.13
CA ILE A 334 -36.77 31.99 -34.95
C ILE A 334 -36.41 33.44 -35.27
N GLU A 335 -36.02 34.23 -34.27
CA GLU A 335 -35.65 35.63 -34.49
C GLU A 335 -34.45 35.76 -35.46
N LYS A 336 -33.47 34.86 -35.36
CA LYS A 336 -32.34 34.79 -36.28
C LYS A 336 -32.78 34.44 -37.71
N MET A 337 -33.68 33.45 -37.86
CA MET A 337 -34.24 33.08 -39.16
C MET A 337 -35.07 34.21 -39.78
N GLU A 338 -35.88 34.92 -39.00
CA GLU A 338 -36.66 36.07 -39.47
C GLU A 338 -35.76 37.21 -39.97
N LYS A 339 -34.67 37.52 -39.24
CA LYS A 339 -33.63 38.47 -39.69
C LYS A 339 -32.97 38.02 -41.01
N SER A 340 -32.71 36.73 -41.17
CA SER A 340 -32.18 36.19 -42.43
C SER A 340 -33.19 36.33 -43.58
N ILE A 341 -34.44 35.92 -43.35
CA ILE A 341 -35.52 35.98 -44.35
C ILE A 341 -35.74 37.42 -44.81
N THR A 342 -35.80 38.37 -43.88
CA THR A 342 -35.92 39.79 -44.23
C THR A 342 -34.74 40.29 -45.05
N GLY A 343 -33.51 39.92 -44.71
CA GLY A 343 -32.32 40.24 -45.53
C GLY A 343 -32.32 39.56 -46.91
N HIS A 344 -32.86 38.35 -47.04
CA HIS A 344 -33.06 37.69 -48.33
C HIS A 344 -34.16 38.38 -49.17
N ARG A 345 -35.28 38.76 -48.55
CA ARG A 345 -36.36 39.50 -49.23
C ARG A 345 -35.88 40.85 -49.76
N GLN A 346 -35.03 41.57 -49.01
CA GLN A 346 -34.41 42.80 -49.49
C GLN A 346 -33.51 42.58 -50.71
N ARG A 347 -32.70 41.50 -50.71
CA ARG A 347 -31.88 41.12 -51.86
C ARG A 347 -32.71 40.74 -53.08
N ILE A 348 -33.81 40.01 -52.89
CA ILE A 348 -34.75 39.66 -53.96
C ILE A 348 -35.33 40.92 -54.58
N ARG A 349 -35.84 41.86 -53.77
CA ARG A 349 -36.35 43.14 -54.27
C ARG A 349 -35.31 43.92 -55.08
N ALA A 350 -34.08 44.03 -54.56
CA ALA A 350 -32.99 44.68 -55.28
C ALA A 350 -32.67 43.99 -56.61
N SER A 351 -32.75 42.66 -56.68
CA SER A 351 -32.57 41.92 -57.93
C SER A 351 -33.75 42.06 -58.90
N GLU A 352 -34.98 42.12 -58.40
CA GLU A 352 -36.18 42.35 -59.20
C GLU A 352 -36.15 43.76 -59.83
N GLU A 353 -35.75 44.78 -59.07
CA GLU A 353 -35.52 46.14 -59.58
C GLU A 353 -34.44 46.16 -60.68
N ALA A 354 -33.31 45.46 -60.47
CA ALA A 354 -32.26 45.38 -61.46
C ALA A 354 -32.70 44.63 -62.75
N ILE A 355 -33.51 43.58 -62.63
CA ILE A 355 -34.09 42.87 -63.78
C ILE A 355 -35.03 43.80 -64.55
N ALA A 356 -35.93 44.50 -63.86
CA ALA A 356 -36.86 45.44 -64.49
C ALA A 356 -36.12 46.55 -65.26
N ASP A 357 -35.02 47.07 -64.69
CA ASP A 357 -34.16 48.04 -65.36
C ASP A 357 -33.48 47.45 -66.61
N LEU A 358 -33.03 46.20 -66.56
CA LEU A 358 -32.45 45.50 -67.71
C LEU A 358 -33.49 45.21 -68.79
N GLU A 359 -34.70 44.76 -68.43
CA GLU A 359 -35.82 44.52 -69.34
C GLU A 359 -36.18 45.81 -70.09
N LYS A 360 -36.29 46.94 -69.37
CA LYS A 360 -36.53 48.24 -69.99
C LYS A 360 -35.44 48.62 -70.99
N ARG A 361 -34.16 48.42 -70.65
CA ARG A 361 -33.03 48.68 -71.56
C ARG A 361 -33.06 47.79 -72.79
N ILE A 362 -33.47 46.52 -72.65
CA ILE A 362 -33.64 45.59 -73.76
C ILE A 362 -34.76 46.08 -74.67
N ASP A 363 -35.90 46.50 -74.12
CA ASP A 363 -37.02 47.03 -74.90
C ASP A 363 -36.63 48.30 -75.67
N GLU A 364 -35.93 49.24 -75.02
CA GLU A 364 -35.40 50.43 -75.67
C GLU A 364 -34.42 50.07 -76.81
N SER A 365 -33.54 49.09 -76.58
CA SER A 365 -32.62 48.59 -77.61
C SER A 365 -33.35 47.90 -78.76
N ASN A 366 -34.34 47.06 -78.49
CA ASN A 366 -35.17 46.39 -79.49
C ASN A 366 -35.95 47.40 -80.35
N GLN A 367 -36.51 48.44 -79.74
CA GLN A 367 -37.14 49.54 -80.47
C GLN A 367 -36.14 50.27 -81.36
N HIS A 368 -34.90 50.47 -80.91
CA HIS A 368 -33.84 51.08 -81.71
C HIS A 368 -33.44 50.19 -82.91
N ILE A 369 -33.29 48.89 -82.69
CA ILE A 369 -33.02 47.90 -83.75
C ILE A 369 -34.14 47.91 -84.80
N GLN A 370 -35.41 47.89 -84.37
CA GLN A 370 -36.55 47.96 -85.29
C GLN A 370 -36.55 49.26 -86.11
N LYS A 371 -36.20 50.40 -85.50
CA LYS A 371 -36.04 51.67 -86.23
C LYS A 371 -34.93 51.58 -87.28
N LEU A 372 -33.79 50.98 -86.94
CA LEU A 372 -32.68 50.77 -87.88
C LEU A 372 -33.07 49.83 -89.02
N MET A 373 -33.75 48.71 -88.75
CA MET A 373 -34.27 47.81 -89.79
C MET A 373 -35.24 48.52 -90.73
N ASN A 374 -36.15 49.34 -90.21
CA ASN A 374 -37.07 50.13 -91.03
C ASN A 374 -36.34 51.18 -91.89
N MET A 375 -35.19 51.68 -91.44
CA MET A 375 -34.33 52.58 -92.22
C MET A 375 -33.52 51.85 -93.30
N GLU A 376 -33.08 50.61 -93.07
CA GLU A 376 -32.43 49.76 -94.10
C GLU A 376 -33.43 49.27 -95.17
N TYR A 377 -34.66 48.95 -94.79
CA TYR A 377 -35.72 48.58 -95.73
C TYR A 377 -36.10 49.74 -96.67
N ASN A 378 -35.99 50.99 -96.21
CA ASN A 378 -36.16 52.19 -97.04
C ASN A 378 -34.91 52.56 -97.88
N LYS A 379 -33.80 51.83 -97.74
CA LYS A 379 -32.56 52.05 -98.50
C LYS A 379 -32.24 50.96 -99.52
N THR A 380 -33.06 49.92 -99.64
CA THR A 380 -33.00 48.98 -100.77
C THR A 380 -33.87 49.52 -101.91
N PRO A 381 -33.29 49.99 -103.03
CA PRO A 381 -34.05 50.48 -104.16
C PRO A 381 -34.56 49.30 -105.00
N SER A 382 -35.86 49.04 -104.95
CA SER A 382 -36.56 48.43 -106.08
C SER A 382 -37.20 49.59 -106.85
N GLY A 383 -36.61 50.06 -107.96
CA GLY A 383 -36.40 49.20 -109.10
C GLY A 383 -37.73 48.99 -109.83
N PHE A 384 -38.37 50.11 -110.18
CA PHE A 384 -38.78 50.39 -111.55
C PHE A 384 -38.19 51.74 -111.95
#